data_AF-A0A841EL20-F1
#
_entry.id   AF-A0A841EL20-F1
#
_cell.length_a   1.000
_cell.length_b   1.000
_cell.length_c   1.000
_cell.angle_alpha   90.00
_cell.angle_beta   90.00
_cell.angle_gamma   90.00
#
_symmetry.space_group_name_H-M   'P 1'
#
loop_
_entity.id
_entity.type
_entity.pdbx_description
1 polymer ?
#
loop_
_entity_poly.entity_id
_entity_poly.type
_entity_poly.pdbx_seq_one_letter_code
_entity_poly.pdbx_strand_id
1 'polypeptide(L)'
;MHAKDFINPMLPVLKSTDTVGEALNWMEEYRIGQLPLIHEQEYQGLISHDILLDADEDLPLLALQPEFEDAFANVNQHIFEILKIVQQHDLQAVVVLDEEQSFVGTISVQELLNQFSKNLGSQEIGAVLEIAVENRSYSLSEISRLIESNNVKIISSYYTSGTGLEDSKDILTLKLNQQDISRVMATLERFEYDIVGAYNFEEITSPDKERYDMLMKYLNL
;
A
#
# COMPACT_ATOMS: atom_id res chain seq x y z
N MET A 1 -2.85 0.57 13.54
CA MET A 1 -3.53 1.10 12.35
C MET A 1 -4.78 0.28 12.15
N HIS A 2 -5.88 0.74 12.71
CA HIS A 2 -7.17 0.05 12.66
C HIS A 2 -8.15 0.83 11.75
N ALA A 3 -9.24 0.19 11.35
CA ALA A 3 -10.24 0.78 10.44
C ALA A 3 -10.67 2.20 10.84
N LYS A 4 -10.94 2.42 12.13
CA LYS A 4 -11.34 3.74 12.66
C LYS A 4 -10.35 4.88 12.39
N ASP A 5 -9.07 4.57 12.20
CA ASP A 5 -8.03 5.56 11.95
C ASP A 5 -8.10 6.09 10.50
N PHE A 6 -8.84 5.41 9.61
CA PHE A 6 -8.94 5.71 8.17
C PHE A 6 -10.34 6.10 7.71
N ILE A 7 -11.31 6.24 8.62
CA ILE A 7 -12.66 6.66 8.26
C ILE A 7 -12.61 8.07 7.67
N ASN A 8 -13.18 8.21 6.48
CA ASN A 8 -13.35 9.49 5.82
C ASN A 8 -14.80 9.97 5.98
N PRO A 9 -15.06 11.00 6.81
CA PRO A 9 -16.41 11.51 7.03
C PRO A 9 -16.97 12.30 5.83
N MET A 10 -16.14 12.61 4.83
CA MET A 10 -16.55 13.36 3.64
C MET A 10 -17.05 12.46 2.52
N LEU A 11 -16.81 11.14 2.59
CA LEU A 11 -17.23 10.21 1.56
C LEU A 11 -18.73 9.92 1.72
N PRO A 12 -19.56 10.19 0.69
CA PRO A 12 -20.99 10.07 0.81
C PRO A 12 -21.41 8.61 0.92
N VAL A 13 -22.60 8.37 1.47
CA VAL A 13 -23.24 7.06 1.48
C VAL A 13 -24.60 7.16 0.82
N LEU A 14 -24.96 6.14 0.06
CA LEU A 14 -26.24 6.03 -0.60
C LEU A 14 -27.29 5.53 0.38
N LYS A 15 -28.49 6.07 0.31
CA LYS A 15 -29.68 5.54 0.98
C LYS A 15 -30.52 4.79 -0.04
N SER A 16 -31.28 3.80 0.42
CA SER A 16 -32.19 3.03 -0.45
C SER A 16 -33.26 3.89 -1.13
N THR A 17 -33.56 5.07 -0.58
CA THR A 17 -34.50 6.04 -1.14
C THR A 17 -33.91 6.96 -2.18
N ASP A 18 -32.58 7.03 -2.28
CA ASP A 18 -31.91 7.86 -3.28
C ASP A 18 -32.14 7.23 -4.67
N THR A 19 -31.98 8.04 -5.70
CA THR A 19 -32.18 7.66 -7.10
C THR A 19 -30.86 7.28 -7.77
N VAL A 20 -30.95 6.57 -8.90
CA VAL A 20 -29.79 6.26 -9.75
C VAL A 20 -29.07 7.54 -10.19
N GLY A 21 -29.81 8.58 -10.58
CA GLY A 21 -29.24 9.86 -10.98
C GLY A 21 -28.46 10.56 -9.84
N GLU A 22 -29.00 10.54 -8.62
CA GLU A 22 -28.28 11.06 -7.44
C GLU A 22 -26.98 10.29 -7.16
N ALA A 23 -27.03 8.96 -7.27
CA ALA A 23 -25.86 8.11 -7.09
C ALA A 23 -24.77 8.42 -8.12
N LEU A 24 -25.14 8.54 -9.40
CA LEU A 24 -24.22 8.91 -10.49
C LEU A 24 -23.58 10.28 -10.26
N ASN A 25 -24.37 11.27 -9.83
CA ASN A 25 -23.86 12.60 -9.50
C ASN A 25 -22.82 12.57 -8.38
N TRP A 26 -23.08 11.81 -7.30
CA TRP A 26 -22.09 11.66 -6.22
C TRP A 26 -20.83 10.92 -6.68
N MET A 27 -20.97 9.88 -7.50
CA MET A 27 -19.81 9.18 -8.07
C MET A 27 -18.94 10.13 -8.90
N GLU A 28 -19.55 11.02 -9.69
CA GLU A 28 -18.83 12.04 -10.47
C GLU A 28 -18.17 13.11 -9.58
N GLU A 29 -18.91 13.65 -8.61
CA GLU A 29 -18.44 14.70 -7.70
C GLU A 29 -17.23 14.25 -6.88
N TYR A 30 -17.31 13.04 -6.31
CA TYR A 30 -16.27 12.47 -5.45
C TYR A 30 -15.23 11.65 -6.22
N ARG A 31 -15.43 11.49 -7.55
CA ARG A 31 -14.56 10.71 -8.45
C ARG A 31 -14.31 9.30 -7.94
N ILE A 32 -15.38 8.64 -7.50
CA ILE A 32 -15.37 7.27 -6.99
C ILE A 32 -16.44 6.46 -7.70
N GLY A 33 -16.08 5.28 -8.17
CA GLY A 33 -16.97 4.40 -8.95
C GLY A 33 -17.77 3.42 -8.10
N GLN A 34 -17.63 3.44 -6.77
CA GLN A 34 -18.34 2.57 -5.85
C GLN A 34 -18.73 3.34 -4.59
N LEU A 35 -19.99 3.25 -4.20
CA LEU A 35 -20.51 3.89 -2.98
C LEU A 35 -21.31 2.89 -2.15
N PRO A 36 -21.23 2.96 -0.81
CA PRO A 36 -21.99 2.05 0.05
C PRO A 36 -23.45 2.44 0.15
N LEU A 37 -24.31 1.43 0.13
CA LEU A 37 -25.74 1.54 0.36
C LEU A 37 -26.06 1.23 1.81
N ILE A 38 -26.63 2.21 2.51
CA ILE A 38 -26.99 2.13 3.93
C ILE A 38 -28.50 2.29 4.07
N HIS A 39 -29.13 1.35 4.77
CA HIS A 39 -30.55 1.38 5.12
C HIS A 39 -30.69 1.34 6.63
N GLU A 40 -31.28 2.36 7.24
CA GLU A 40 -31.50 2.40 8.71
C GLU A 40 -30.25 2.12 9.58
N GLN A 41 -29.05 2.53 9.12
CA GLN A 41 -27.72 2.25 9.70
C GLN A 41 -27.18 0.84 9.45
N GLU A 42 -27.88 0.01 8.70
CA GLU A 42 -27.40 -1.30 8.25
C GLU A 42 -26.76 -1.18 6.87
N TYR A 43 -25.59 -1.81 6.71
CA TYR A 43 -24.93 -1.92 5.43
C TYR A 43 -25.62 -2.97 4.56
N GLN A 44 -26.00 -2.57 3.35
CA GLN A 44 -26.70 -3.44 2.40
C GLN A 44 -25.80 -3.91 1.25
N GLY A 45 -24.57 -3.39 1.14
CA GLY A 45 -23.65 -3.64 0.02
C GLY A 45 -23.18 -2.36 -0.65
N LEU A 46 -22.40 -2.51 -1.72
CA LEU A 46 -21.88 -1.44 -2.56
C LEU A 46 -22.69 -1.34 -3.86
N ILE A 47 -22.87 -0.12 -4.32
CA ILE A 47 -23.39 0.18 -5.65
C ILE A 47 -22.21 0.66 -6.49
N SER A 48 -21.92 -0.04 -7.58
CA SER A 48 -20.89 0.31 -8.54
C SER A 48 -21.47 1.12 -9.69
N HIS A 49 -20.64 1.93 -10.33
CA HIS A 49 -21.02 2.70 -11.52
C HIS A 49 -21.59 1.80 -12.62
N ASP A 50 -21.03 0.60 -12.78
CA ASP A 50 -21.42 -0.38 -13.79
C ASP A 50 -22.89 -0.85 -13.60
N ILE A 51 -23.36 -1.01 -12.36
CA ILE A 51 -24.77 -1.34 -12.08
C ILE A 51 -25.72 -0.23 -12.55
N LEU A 52 -25.26 1.03 -12.47
CA LEU A 52 -26.09 2.20 -12.73
C LEU A 52 -26.21 2.56 -14.21
N LEU A 53 -25.26 2.12 -15.05
CA LEU A 53 -25.16 2.52 -16.46
C LEU A 53 -26.41 2.20 -17.30
N ASP A 54 -27.05 1.07 -17.05
CA ASP A 54 -28.22 0.60 -17.81
C ASP A 54 -29.56 0.91 -17.10
N ALA A 55 -29.51 1.55 -15.92
CA ALA A 55 -30.70 1.84 -15.11
C ALA A 55 -31.29 3.22 -15.44
N ASP A 56 -32.61 3.35 -15.24
CA ASP A 56 -33.30 4.65 -15.35
C ASP A 56 -32.87 5.56 -14.21
N GLU A 57 -32.51 6.82 -14.50
CA GLU A 57 -32.02 7.79 -13.51
C GLU A 57 -33.05 8.06 -12.40
N ASP A 58 -34.34 7.99 -12.69
CA ASP A 58 -35.42 8.21 -11.73
C ASP A 58 -35.71 6.97 -10.84
N LEU A 59 -35.07 5.83 -11.12
CA LEU A 59 -35.28 4.59 -10.37
C LEU A 59 -34.68 4.71 -8.96
N PRO A 60 -35.42 4.33 -7.90
CA PRO A 60 -34.86 4.23 -6.55
C PRO A 60 -33.81 3.13 -6.45
N LEU A 61 -32.74 3.37 -5.68
CA LEU A 61 -31.67 2.40 -5.46
C LEU A 61 -32.14 1.12 -4.76
N LEU A 62 -33.23 1.17 -3.99
CA LEU A 62 -33.88 -0.03 -3.42
C LEU A 62 -34.31 -1.05 -4.48
N ALA A 63 -34.56 -0.61 -5.72
CA ALA A 63 -34.93 -1.50 -6.82
C ALA A 63 -33.72 -2.20 -7.46
N LEU A 64 -32.49 -1.82 -7.07
CA LEU A 64 -31.25 -2.42 -7.54
C LEU A 64 -30.72 -3.43 -6.52
N GLN A 65 -29.99 -4.42 -7.02
CA GLN A 65 -29.29 -5.37 -6.16
C GLN A 65 -27.86 -4.87 -5.91
N PRO A 66 -27.49 -4.55 -4.66
CA PRO A 66 -26.12 -4.17 -4.34
C PRO A 66 -25.17 -5.37 -4.46
N GLU A 67 -23.89 -5.06 -4.69
CA GLU A 67 -22.81 -6.04 -4.72
C GLU A 67 -22.06 -6.05 -3.37
N PHE A 68 -21.32 -7.12 -3.08
CA PHE A 68 -20.37 -7.16 -1.97
C PHE A 68 -20.98 -6.89 -0.56
N GLU A 69 -22.13 -7.51 -0.27
CA GLU A 69 -22.82 -7.43 1.03
C GLU A 69 -21.92 -7.82 2.23
N ASP A 70 -20.96 -8.74 2.01
CA ASP A 70 -20.01 -9.19 3.03
C ASP A 70 -18.71 -8.35 3.08
N ALA A 71 -18.56 -7.36 2.21
CA ALA A 71 -17.33 -6.55 2.12
C ALA A 71 -17.36 -5.35 3.06
N PHE A 72 -17.14 -5.61 4.34
CA PHE A 72 -17.00 -4.59 5.36
C PHE A 72 -15.83 -4.88 6.30
N ALA A 73 -15.36 -3.86 6.98
CA ALA A 73 -14.37 -3.95 8.03
C ALA A 73 -14.99 -3.64 9.40
N ASN A 74 -14.53 -4.32 10.45
CA ASN A 74 -14.90 -3.93 11.81
C ASN A 74 -14.09 -2.72 12.26
N VAL A 75 -14.63 -1.88 13.14
CA VAL A 75 -14.00 -0.65 13.64
C VAL A 75 -12.58 -0.83 14.20
N ASN A 76 -12.31 -2.00 14.80
CA ASN A 76 -11.02 -2.37 15.38
C ASN A 76 -10.20 -3.31 14.48
N GLN A 77 -10.62 -3.54 13.24
CA GLN A 77 -9.92 -4.43 12.31
C GLN A 77 -8.61 -3.81 11.82
N HIS A 78 -7.55 -4.62 11.71
CA HIS A 78 -6.24 -4.15 11.31
C HIS A 78 -6.16 -3.89 9.80
N ILE A 79 -5.37 -2.89 9.38
CA ILE A 79 -5.23 -2.49 7.98
C ILE A 79 -4.90 -3.64 7.01
N PHE A 80 -4.08 -4.61 7.41
CA PHE A 80 -3.75 -5.76 6.55
C PHE A 80 -4.95 -6.63 6.20
N GLU A 81 -5.92 -6.76 7.11
CA GLU A 81 -7.14 -7.49 6.84
C GLU A 81 -8.07 -6.67 5.92
N ILE A 82 -8.11 -5.35 6.11
CA ILE A 82 -8.85 -4.44 5.22
C ILE A 82 -8.30 -4.52 3.79
N LEU A 83 -6.97 -4.47 3.63
CA LEU A 83 -6.32 -4.59 2.31
C LEU A 83 -6.63 -5.93 1.63
N LYS A 84 -6.81 -7.02 2.39
CA LYS A 84 -7.24 -8.31 1.85
C LYS A 84 -8.65 -8.23 1.28
N ILE A 85 -9.58 -7.60 2.00
CA ILE A 85 -10.97 -7.39 1.53
C ILE A 85 -10.97 -6.56 0.24
N VAL A 86 -10.21 -5.47 0.23
CA VAL A 86 -10.04 -4.60 -0.94
C VAL A 86 -9.54 -5.38 -2.15
N GLN A 87 -8.48 -6.18 -1.99
CA GLN A 87 -7.87 -6.92 -3.08
C GLN A 87 -8.78 -8.03 -3.63
N GLN A 88 -9.58 -8.66 -2.76
CA GLN A 88 -10.45 -9.77 -3.16
C GLN A 88 -11.60 -9.32 -4.08
N HIS A 89 -12.01 -8.06 -3.98
CA HIS A 89 -13.19 -7.52 -4.66
C HIS A 89 -12.92 -6.26 -5.50
N ASP A 90 -11.65 -5.86 -5.66
CA ASP A 90 -11.22 -4.62 -6.35
C ASP A 90 -11.98 -3.37 -5.87
N LEU A 91 -12.07 -3.21 -4.55
CA LEU A 91 -12.91 -2.18 -3.95
C LEU A 91 -12.25 -0.80 -4.01
N GLN A 92 -13.08 0.23 -4.17
CA GLN A 92 -12.67 1.64 -4.03
C GLN A 92 -13.08 2.25 -2.69
N ALA A 93 -14.08 1.65 -2.03
CA ALA A 93 -14.57 2.03 -0.71
C ALA A 93 -14.77 0.78 0.16
N VAL A 94 -14.51 0.90 1.46
CA VAL A 94 -14.80 -0.16 2.45
C VAL A 94 -15.63 0.43 3.58
N VAL A 95 -16.75 -0.22 3.88
CA VAL A 95 -17.63 0.17 4.99
C VAL A 95 -17.03 -0.28 6.32
N VAL A 96 -17.15 0.56 7.34
CA VAL A 96 -16.75 0.25 8.71
C VAL A 96 -17.98 0.08 9.58
N LEU A 97 -18.09 -1.09 10.19
CA LEU A 97 -19.16 -1.44 11.13
C LEU A 97 -18.63 -1.53 12.57
N ASP A 98 -19.53 -1.29 13.53
CA ASP A 98 -19.26 -1.57 14.94
C ASP A 98 -19.60 -3.02 15.32
N GLU A 99 -19.49 -3.33 16.61
CA GLU A 99 -19.75 -4.67 17.16
C GLU A 99 -21.23 -5.08 17.04
N GLU A 100 -22.15 -4.12 16.86
CA GLU A 100 -23.59 -4.34 16.69
C GLU A 100 -23.98 -4.39 15.20
N GLN A 101 -23.00 -4.46 14.28
CA GLN A 101 -23.19 -4.40 12.82
C GLN A 101 -23.80 -3.08 12.33
N SER A 102 -23.70 -2.01 13.12
CA SER A 102 -24.16 -0.68 12.72
C SER A 102 -23.08 0.08 11.96
N PHE A 103 -23.49 0.83 10.94
CA PHE A 103 -22.62 1.67 10.13
C PHE A 103 -21.98 2.78 10.95
N VAL A 104 -20.64 2.84 10.92
CA VAL A 104 -19.83 3.87 11.60
C VAL A 104 -19.26 4.88 10.59
N GLY A 105 -18.87 4.41 9.40
CA GLY A 105 -18.26 5.26 8.39
C GLY A 105 -17.71 4.48 7.20
N THR A 106 -17.05 5.19 6.30
CA THR A 106 -16.49 4.60 5.08
C THR A 106 -15.01 4.95 4.95
N ILE A 107 -14.20 4.02 4.46
CA ILE A 107 -12.79 4.21 4.14
C ILE A 107 -12.65 4.30 2.62
N SER A 108 -12.03 5.38 2.14
CA SER A 108 -11.53 5.45 0.76
C SER A 108 -10.26 4.62 0.63
N VAL A 109 -10.23 3.69 -0.32
CA VAL A 109 -9.03 2.86 -0.57
C VAL A 109 -7.85 3.72 -1.03
N GLN A 110 -8.11 4.75 -1.83
CA GLN A 110 -7.07 5.67 -2.27
C GLN A 110 -6.41 6.39 -1.08
N GLU A 111 -7.21 6.90 -0.15
CA GLU A 111 -6.69 7.57 1.05
C GLU A 111 -6.02 6.60 2.01
N LEU A 112 -6.58 5.40 2.18
CA LEU A 112 -5.96 4.31 2.94
C LEU A 112 -4.55 4.02 2.43
N LEU A 113 -4.38 3.84 1.12
CA LEU A 113 -3.08 3.59 0.50
C LEU A 113 -2.12 4.77 0.64
N ASN A 114 -2.61 6.01 0.51
CA ASN A 114 -1.80 7.21 0.72
C ASN A 114 -1.32 7.35 2.17
N GLN A 115 -2.17 7.04 3.15
CA GLN A 115 -1.75 7.03 4.56
C GLN A 115 -0.82 5.85 4.86
N PHE A 116 -1.09 4.67 4.32
CA PHE A 116 -0.25 3.49 4.49
C PHE A 116 1.16 3.71 3.91
N SER A 117 1.27 4.29 2.72
CA SER A 117 2.56 4.59 2.09
C SER A 117 3.41 5.58 2.90
N LYS A 118 2.78 6.56 3.57
CA LYS A 118 3.48 7.46 4.49
C LYS A 118 4.09 6.71 5.68
N ASN A 119 3.34 5.77 6.25
CA ASN A 119 3.83 4.91 7.34
C ASN A 119 4.97 4.00 6.91
N LEU A 120 5.05 3.63 5.63
CA LEU A 120 6.19 2.90 5.05
C LEU A 120 7.41 3.80 4.77
N GLY A 121 7.35 5.09 5.06
CA GLY A 121 8.47 6.02 4.87
C GLY A 121 8.66 6.48 3.43
N SER A 122 7.61 6.46 2.60
CA SER A 122 7.69 6.91 1.20
C SER A 122 8.13 8.36 1.02
N GLN A 123 7.84 9.22 2.01
CA GLN A 123 8.23 10.64 2.02
C GLN A 123 9.55 10.92 2.74
N GLU A 124 10.13 9.91 3.39
CA GLU A 124 11.37 10.05 4.15
C GLU A 124 12.60 9.98 3.22
N ILE A 125 13.57 10.84 3.47
CA ILE A 125 14.85 10.83 2.73
C ILE A 125 15.63 9.55 3.11
N GLY A 126 16.22 8.92 2.10
CA GLY A 126 17.12 7.78 2.26
C GLY A 126 16.98 6.73 1.17
N ALA A 127 17.81 5.70 1.24
CA ALA A 127 17.90 4.66 0.23
C ALA A 127 16.92 3.50 0.48
N VAL A 128 16.63 2.74 -0.57
CA VAL A 128 15.94 1.45 -0.50
C VAL A 128 16.94 0.36 -0.84
N LEU A 129 16.96 -0.70 -0.03
CA LEU A 129 17.82 -1.86 -0.21
C LEU A 129 16.96 -3.12 -0.32
N GLU A 130 17.26 -3.97 -1.31
CA GLU A 130 16.60 -5.25 -1.54
C GLU A 130 17.61 -6.38 -1.40
N ILE A 131 17.29 -7.34 -0.54
CA ILE A 131 18.14 -8.48 -0.21
C ILE A 131 17.36 -9.74 -0.57
N ALA A 132 17.94 -10.60 -1.41
CA ALA A 132 17.41 -11.94 -1.60
C ALA A 132 17.70 -12.79 -0.36
N VAL A 133 16.66 -13.45 0.14
CA VAL A 133 16.71 -14.27 1.34
C VAL A 133 16.11 -15.64 1.06
N GLU A 134 16.63 -16.65 1.75
CA GLU A 134 15.99 -17.97 1.77
C GLU A 134 14.99 -18.01 2.93
N ASN A 135 13.75 -18.44 2.66
CA ASN A 135 12.68 -18.51 3.67
C ASN A 135 13.11 -19.16 5.00
N ARG A 136 13.91 -20.24 4.93
CA ARG A 136 14.35 -20.99 6.13
C ARG A 136 15.50 -20.33 6.90
N SER A 137 16.32 -19.55 6.22
CA SER A 137 17.57 -18.98 6.75
C SER A 137 17.40 -17.49 7.11
N TYR A 138 16.25 -16.91 6.76
CA TYR A 138 15.91 -15.52 7.01
C TYR A 138 15.91 -15.17 8.50
N SER A 139 16.70 -14.16 8.88
CA SER A 139 16.67 -13.54 10.21
C SER A 139 16.70 -12.02 10.09
N LEU A 140 15.53 -11.38 10.23
CA LEU A 140 15.45 -9.91 10.26
C LEU A 140 16.32 -9.32 11.37
N SER A 141 16.38 -9.98 12.53
CA SER A 141 17.17 -9.52 13.68
C SER A 141 18.66 -9.39 13.36
N GLU A 142 19.20 -10.30 12.55
CA GLU A 142 20.60 -10.27 12.16
C GLU A 142 20.87 -9.18 11.13
N ILE A 143 20.03 -9.10 10.10
CA ILE A 143 20.10 -8.08 9.06
C ILE A 143 20.02 -6.69 9.70
N SER A 144 19.07 -6.48 10.63
CA SER A 144 18.94 -5.24 11.38
C SER A 144 20.18 -4.91 12.19
N ARG A 145 20.76 -5.88 12.92
CA ARG A 145 22.01 -5.68 13.66
C ARG A 145 23.16 -5.23 12.75
N LEU A 146 23.30 -5.83 11.58
CA LEU A 146 24.33 -5.46 10.60
C LEU A 146 24.14 -4.05 10.06
N ILE A 147 22.90 -3.66 9.76
CA ILE A 147 22.56 -2.31 9.30
C ILE A 147 22.81 -1.28 10.41
N GLU A 148 22.33 -1.54 11.62
CA GLU A 148 22.47 -0.63 12.76
C GLU A 148 23.93 -0.47 13.21
N SER A 149 24.77 -1.49 13.03
CA SER A 149 26.22 -1.39 13.31
C SER A 149 26.95 -0.38 12.41
N ASN A 150 26.33 -0.02 11.27
CA ASN A 150 26.79 1.04 10.37
C ASN A 150 26.16 2.40 10.69
N ASN A 151 25.51 2.55 11.85
CA ASN A 151 24.83 3.76 12.31
C ASN A 151 23.71 4.21 11.36
N VAL A 152 23.02 3.25 10.73
CA VAL A 152 21.89 3.46 9.83
C VAL A 152 20.62 2.88 10.46
N LYS A 153 19.50 3.61 10.35
CA LYS A 153 18.20 3.19 10.88
C LYS A 153 17.34 2.62 9.75
N ILE A 154 16.69 1.49 10.03
CA ILE A 154 15.61 0.97 9.19
C ILE A 154 14.32 1.71 9.52
N ILE A 155 13.71 2.33 8.51
CA ILE A 155 12.43 3.04 8.62
C ILE A 155 11.28 2.05 8.48
N SER A 156 11.35 1.19 7.47
CA SER A 156 10.36 0.15 7.22
C SER A 156 11.01 -1.06 6.57
N SER A 157 10.36 -2.21 6.74
CA SER A 157 10.75 -3.48 6.12
C SER A 157 9.50 -4.21 5.68
N TYR A 158 9.52 -4.80 4.50
CA TYR A 158 8.50 -5.75 4.08
C TYR A 158 9.14 -6.92 3.35
N TYR A 159 8.46 -8.05 3.42
CA TYR A 159 8.91 -9.30 2.85
C TYR A 159 7.98 -9.68 1.69
N THR A 160 8.57 -9.93 0.55
CA THR A 160 7.88 -10.36 -0.67
C THR A 160 8.26 -11.81 -0.91
N SER A 161 7.28 -12.71 -0.82
CA SER A 161 7.49 -14.10 -1.19
C SER A 161 7.67 -14.23 -2.70
N GLY A 162 8.64 -15.06 -3.11
CA GLY A 162 8.74 -15.49 -4.50
C GLY A 162 7.45 -16.19 -4.93
N THR A 163 7.06 -16.04 -6.20
CA THR A 163 5.82 -16.60 -6.77
C THR A 163 5.82 -18.12 -6.97
N GLY A 164 6.72 -18.86 -6.30
CA GLY A 164 6.78 -20.32 -6.37
C GLY A 164 7.26 -20.87 -7.72
N LEU A 165 7.71 -20.01 -8.64
CA LEU A 165 8.47 -20.41 -9.82
C LEU A 165 9.89 -20.78 -9.36
N GLU A 166 10.51 -21.77 -10.00
CA GLU A 166 11.77 -22.39 -9.54
C GLU A 166 12.94 -21.39 -9.34
N ASP A 167 12.84 -20.17 -9.88
CA ASP A 167 13.84 -19.10 -9.76
C ASP A 167 13.42 -17.87 -8.95
N SER A 168 12.20 -17.82 -8.38
CA SER A 168 11.76 -16.65 -7.61
C SER A 168 12.30 -16.72 -6.19
N LYS A 169 13.38 -15.98 -5.90
CA LYS A 169 13.88 -15.79 -4.53
C LYS A 169 12.91 -14.92 -3.72
N ASP A 170 12.82 -15.16 -2.42
CA ASP A 170 12.15 -14.24 -1.53
C ASP A 170 12.99 -12.97 -1.37
N ILE A 171 12.33 -11.83 -1.27
CA ILE A 171 13.00 -10.53 -1.20
C ILE A 171 12.59 -9.83 0.09
N LEU A 172 13.60 -9.42 0.86
CA LEU A 172 13.44 -8.44 1.93
C LEU A 172 13.75 -7.06 1.38
N THR A 173 12.75 -6.18 1.38
CA THR A 173 12.93 -4.76 1.02
C THR A 173 12.99 -3.91 2.28
N LEU A 174 13.99 -3.04 2.35
CA LEU A 174 14.29 -2.19 3.50
C LEU A 174 14.36 -0.73 3.06
N LYS A 175 13.58 0.14 3.70
CA LYS A 175 13.75 1.59 3.59
C LYS A 175 14.71 2.04 4.70
N LEU A 176 15.79 2.70 4.32
CA LEU A 176 16.83 3.21 5.22
C LEU A 176 16.75 4.73 5.31
N ASN A 177 17.24 5.30 6.42
CA ASN A 177 17.19 6.75 6.68
C ASN A 177 18.39 7.54 6.13
N GLN A 178 19.28 6.91 5.36
CA GLN A 178 20.46 7.54 4.77
C GLN A 178 20.55 7.22 3.29
N GLN A 179 21.11 8.14 2.51
CA GLN A 179 21.38 7.93 1.09
C GLN A 179 22.73 7.25 0.84
N ASP A 180 23.78 7.55 1.62
CA ASP A 180 25.01 6.76 1.56
C ASP A 180 24.84 5.45 2.35
N ILE A 181 24.60 4.36 1.62
CA ILE A 181 24.49 3.00 2.18
C ILE A 181 25.65 2.10 1.77
N SER A 182 26.75 2.66 1.25
CA SER A 182 27.88 1.90 0.72
C SER A 182 28.51 0.98 1.78
N ARG A 183 28.62 1.48 3.02
CA ARG A 183 29.13 0.70 4.17
C ARG A 183 28.17 -0.42 4.61
N VAL A 184 26.87 -0.18 4.49
CA VAL A 184 25.82 -1.18 4.78
C VAL A 184 25.91 -2.31 3.76
N MET A 185 25.96 -1.99 2.46
CA MET A 185 26.09 -2.97 1.39
C MET A 185 27.35 -3.82 1.56
N ALA A 186 28.52 -3.18 1.71
CA ALA A 186 29.78 -3.90 1.91
C ALA A 186 29.79 -4.76 3.19
N THR A 187 29.02 -4.39 4.22
CA THR A 187 28.84 -5.22 5.40
C THR A 187 27.98 -6.43 5.09
N LEU A 188 26.81 -6.26 4.46
CA LEU A 188 25.91 -7.36 4.14
C LEU A 188 26.56 -8.38 3.19
N GLU A 189 27.24 -7.93 2.14
CA GLU A 189 27.99 -8.80 1.23
C GLU A 189 29.07 -9.62 1.95
N ARG A 190 29.78 -9.02 2.93
CA ARG A 190 30.77 -9.72 3.75
C ARG A 190 30.15 -10.84 4.60
N PHE A 191 28.88 -10.70 4.96
CA PHE A 191 28.09 -11.73 5.65
C PHE A 191 27.30 -12.61 4.69
N GLU A 192 27.68 -12.64 3.41
CA GLU A 192 27.12 -13.52 2.37
C GLU A 192 25.64 -13.26 2.04
N TYR A 193 25.14 -12.05 2.34
CA TYR A 193 23.81 -11.62 1.87
C TYR A 193 23.85 -11.21 0.39
N ASP A 194 22.87 -11.69 -0.37
CA ASP A 194 22.71 -11.40 -1.80
C ASP A 194 21.90 -10.12 -1.99
N ILE A 195 22.57 -9.02 -2.35
CA ILE A 195 21.92 -7.74 -2.62
C ILE A 195 21.43 -7.74 -4.07
N VAL A 196 20.11 -7.70 -4.25
CA VAL A 196 19.48 -7.74 -5.58
C VAL A 196 19.07 -6.36 -6.10
N GLY A 197 19.03 -5.35 -5.23
CA GLY A 197 18.67 -4.00 -5.62
C GLY A 197 19.07 -2.95 -4.58
N ALA A 198 19.50 -1.79 -5.06
CA ALA A 198 19.73 -0.61 -4.24
C ALA A 198 19.27 0.63 -5.02
N TYR A 199 18.45 1.48 -4.39
CA TYR A 199 17.81 2.61 -5.06
C TYR A 199 17.89 3.88 -4.21
N ASN A 200 17.85 5.04 -4.86
CA ASN A 200 17.88 6.37 -4.23
C ASN A 200 19.08 6.57 -3.28
N PHE A 201 20.19 5.90 -3.56
CA PHE A 201 21.44 6.03 -2.81
C PHE A 201 22.40 6.95 -3.57
N GLU A 202 23.20 7.72 -2.83
CA GLU A 202 24.31 8.48 -3.43
C GLU A 202 25.47 7.50 -3.60
N GLU A 203 25.71 7.08 -4.84
CA GLU A 203 26.89 6.30 -5.17
C GLU A 203 28.10 7.20 -4.95
N ILE A 204 28.93 6.90 -3.94
CA ILE A 204 30.18 7.62 -3.76
C ILE A 204 31.02 7.33 -4.99
N THR A 205 31.14 8.29 -5.92
CA THR A 205 32.22 8.27 -6.90
C THR A 205 33.51 8.23 -6.12
N SER A 206 34.19 7.09 -6.15
CA SER A 206 35.49 7.02 -5.49
C SER A 206 36.40 8.07 -6.16
N PRO A 207 37.23 8.78 -5.39
CA PRO A 207 38.24 9.68 -5.96
C PRO A 207 39.12 8.98 -7.01
N ASP A 208 39.26 7.65 -6.89
CA ASP A 208 40.01 6.82 -7.83
C ASP A 208 39.26 6.61 -9.16
N LYS A 209 37.92 6.51 -9.14
CA LYS A 209 37.09 6.46 -10.35
C LYS A 209 37.13 7.79 -11.10
N GLU A 210 37.04 8.91 -10.38
CA GLU A 210 37.21 10.24 -10.97
C GLU A 210 38.62 10.43 -11.56
N ARG A 211 39.67 10.00 -10.86
CA ARG A 211 41.05 10.05 -11.36
C ARG A 211 41.24 9.16 -12.58
N TYR A 212 40.65 7.96 -12.59
CA TYR A 212 40.66 7.05 -13.73
C TYR A 212 39.94 7.65 -14.94
N ASP A 213 38.74 8.20 -14.74
CA ASP A 213 37.97 8.82 -15.82
C ASP A 213 38.67 10.07 -16.38
N MET A 214 39.30 10.88 -15.51
CA MET A 214 40.15 12.00 -15.93
C MET A 214 41.37 11.52 -16.73
N LEU A 215 42.02 10.43 -16.32
CA LEU A 215 43.15 9.83 -17.06
C LEU A 215 42.69 9.34 -18.44
N MET A 216 41.59 8.60 -18.50
CA MET A 216 41.04 8.09 -19.77
C MET A 216 40.63 9.21 -20.72
N LYS A 217 40.09 10.32 -20.19
CA LYS A 217 39.78 11.52 -20.96
C LYS A 217 41.04 12.21 -21.50
N TYR A 218 42.15 12.19 -20.76
CA TYR A 218 43.44 12.71 -21.22
C TYR A 218 44.11 11.83 -22.28
N LEU A 219 43.95 10.51 -22.22
CA LEU A 219 44.54 9.55 -23.16
C LEU A 219 43.80 9.46 -24.50
N ASN A 220 42.53 9.88 -24.54
CA ASN A 220 41.71 9.92 -25.75
C ASN A 220 41.82 11.24 -26.54
N LEU A 221 42.79 12.09 -26.21
CA LEU A 221 43.19 13.32 -26.91
C LEU A 221 44.55 13.11 -27.59
#